data_AF-A0A956F348-F1
#
_entry.id   AF-A0A956F348-F1
#
_cell.length_a   1.000
_cell.length_b   1.000
_cell.length_c   1.000
_cell.angle_alpha   90.00
_cell.angle_beta   90.00
_cell.angle_gamma   90.00
#
_symmetry.space_group_name_H-M   'P 1'
#
loop_
_entity.id
_entity.type
_entity.pdbx_description
1 polymer ?
#
loop_
_entity_poly.entity_id
_entity_poly.type
_entity_poly.pdbx_seq_one_letter_code
_entity_poly.pdbx_strand_id
1 'polypeptide(L)'
;MAGETQRLTASPAHLLREALGDREAIARKLSRVARTGRLWLDREELERRMACLERAGYVSERPSRAQLAYGALDMLRFVIVPAARDYYGSQGINFNFHQVLRFLDDPVSLMDPTGILSERDTIIGHLLQVTHLNPIYDLQLMDMWSDGLEELERQVAAMVAGTHPRARTIGAVIEDAGYHQRLLGYVQRYRADRREPDLVREQATIRDDEHFAAAERTFATLPGYLEYCRRLPKDPKRLLARYLKVQRFPRELEVQKSDLPEPRGAV
;
A
#
# COMPACT_ATOMS: atom_id res chain seq x y z
N MET A 1 1.63 -6.65 27.79
CA MET A 1 2.04 -7.77 26.93
C MET A 1 1.08 -7.80 25.76
N ALA A 2 1.52 -7.47 24.54
CA ALA A 2 0.68 -7.61 23.37
C ALA A 2 0.36 -9.10 23.22
N GLY A 3 -0.92 -9.46 23.14
CA GLY A 3 -1.35 -10.85 23.03
C GLY A 3 -0.84 -11.49 21.74
N GLU A 4 -0.55 -12.79 21.78
CA GLU A 4 -0.19 -13.54 20.58
C GLU A 4 -1.38 -13.54 19.60
N THR A 5 -1.12 -13.20 18.33
CA THR A 5 -2.16 -13.19 17.29
C THR A 5 -2.46 -14.61 16.79
N GLN A 6 -3.66 -14.81 16.26
CA GLN A 6 -4.02 -16.06 15.59
C GLN A 6 -3.04 -16.42 14.48
N ARG A 7 -2.52 -15.41 13.77
CA ARG A 7 -1.50 -15.55 12.74
C ARG A 7 -0.23 -16.28 13.24
N LEU A 8 0.14 -16.09 14.50
CA LEU A 8 1.35 -16.66 15.11
C LEU A 8 1.09 -18.01 15.79
N THR A 9 -0.13 -18.27 16.26
CA THR A 9 -0.45 -19.44 17.10
C THR A 9 -1.24 -20.54 16.38
N ALA A 10 -1.99 -20.21 15.32
CA ALA A 10 -2.84 -21.16 14.64
C ALA A 10 -2.09 -22.00 13.59
N SER A 11 -2.63 -23.19 13.31
CA SER A 11 -2.08 -24.07 12.28
C SER A 11 -2.27 -23.50 10.86
N PRO A 12 -1.40 -23.83 9.89
CA PRO A 12 -1.54 -23.36 8.52
C PRO A 12 -2.90 -23.68 7.88
N ALA A 13 -3.44 -24.88 8.13
CA ALA A 13 -4.76 -25.28 7.61
C ALA A 13 -5.89 -24.41 8.17
N HIS A 14 -5.80 -24.04 9.46
CA HIS A 14 -6.75 -23.13 10.08
C HIS A 14 -6.65 -21.74 9.43
N LEU A 15 -5.45 -21.17 9.32
CA LEU A 15 -5.23 -19.86 8.70
C LEU A 15 -5.75 -19.80 7.25
N LEU A 16 -5.53 -20.85 6.45
CA LEU A 16 -6.04 -20.92 5.08
C LEU A 16 -7.57 -20.87 5.04
N ARG A 17 -8.25 -21.61 5.92
CA ARG A 17 -9.71 -21.63 6.00
C ARG A 17 -10.27 -20.27 6.43
N GLU A 18 -9.65 -19.66 7.44
CA GLU A 18 -10.03 -18.34 7.93
C GLU A 18 -9.81 -17.25 6.88
N ALA A 19 -8.64 -17.23 6.24
CA ALA A 19 -8.31 -16.28 5.18
C ALA A 19 -9.23 -16.43 3.97
N LEU A 20 -9.62 -17.65 3.58
CA LEU A 20 -10.58 -17.89 2.49
C LEU A 20 -11.98 -17.36 2.83
N GLY A 21 -12.43 -17.59 4.06
CA GLY A 21 -13.77 -17.21 4.52
C GLY A 21 -14.87 -18.17 4.05
N ASP A 22 -16.12 -17.79 4.27
CA ASP A 22 -17.30 -18.54 3.85
C ASP A 22 -17.71 -18.23 2.40
N ARG A 23 -18.80 -18.85 1.93
CA ARG A 23 -19.31 -18.67 0.56
C ARG A 23 -19.63 -17.21 0.23
N GLU A 24 -20.14 -16.47 1.22
CA GLU A 24 -20.50 -15.07 1.05
C GLU A 24 -19.24 -14.19 0.96
N ALA A 25 -18.23 -14.45 1.79
CA ALA A 25 -16.92 -13.82 1.71
C ALA A 25 -16.25 -14.08 0.36
N ILE A 26 -16.29 -15.32 -0.15
CA ILE A 26 -15.75 -15.68 -1.46
C ILE A 26 -16.48 -14.90 -2.58
N ALA A 27 -17.81 -14.87 -2.56
CA ALA A 27 -18.60 -14.14 -3.55
C ALA A 27 -18.26 -12.63 -3.56
N ARG A 28 -18.10 -12.02 -2.38
CA ARG A 28 -17.65 -10.62 -2.25
C ARG A 28 -16.26 -10.40 -2.84
N LYS A 29 -15.30 -11.29 -2.55
CA LYS A 29 -13.93 -11.20 -3.10
C LYS A 29 -13.94 -11.28 -4.64
N LEU A 30 -14.69 -12.22 -5.20
CA LEU A 30 -14.83 -12.36 -6.65
C LEU A 30 -15.48 -11.12 -7.29
N SER A 31 -16.48 -10.54 -6.64
CA SER A 31 -17.10 -9.29 -7.08
C SER A 31 -16.07 -8.14 -7.13
N ARG A 32 -15.23 -7.99 -6.10
CA ARG A 32 -14.16 -6.97 -6.08
C ARG A 32 -13.11 -7.19 -7.16
N VAL A 33 -12.71 -8.44 -7.42
CA VAL A 33 -11.80 -8.79 -8.53
C VAL A 33 -12.39 -8.37 -9.87
N ALA A 34 -13.64 -8.75 -10.14
CA ALA A 34 -14.30 -8.40 -11.40
C ALA A 34 -14.41 -6.88 -11.58
N ARG A 35 -14.72 -6.15 -10.49
CA ARG A 35 -14.83 -4.70 -10.51
C ARG A 35 -13.48 -4.02 -10.75
N THR A 36 -12.43 -4.48 -10.08
CA THR A 36 -11.07 -3.97 -10.30
C THR A 36 -10.57 -4.26 -11.70
N GLY A 37 -10.86 -5.44 -12.24
CA GLY A 37 -10.57 -5.78 -13.63
C GLY A 37 -11.23 -4.81 -14.63
N ARG A 38 -12.45 -4.33 -14.35
CA ARG A 38 -13.11 -3.30 -15.17
C ARG A 38 -12.43 -1.94 -15.06
N LEU A 39 -11.97 -1.54 -13.88
CA LEU A 39 -11.25 -0.27 -13.67
C LEU A 39 -9.95 -0.18 -14.48
N TRP A 40 -9.28 -1.32 -14.71
CA TRP A 40 -8.10 -1.37 -15.59
C TRP A 40 -8.40 -1.00 -17.05
N LEU A 41 -9.63 -1.23 -17.49
CA LEU A 41 -10.10 -0.89 -18.83
C LEU A 41 -10.72 0.52 -18.90
N ASP A 42 -11.06 1.10 -17.76
CA ASP A 42 -11.70 2.40 -17.65
C ASP A 42 -10.67 3.53 -17.68
N ARG A 43 -10.50 4.12 -18.87
CA ARG A 43 -9.57 5.23 -19.07
C ARG A 43 -10.06 6.52 -18.44
N GLU A 44 -11.37 6.76 -18.43
CA GLU A 44 -11.96 7.99 -17.91
C GLU A 44 -11.77 8.05 -16.40
N GLU A 45 -11.95 6.92 -15.72
CA GLU A 45 -11.74 6.83 -14.28
C GLU A 45 -10.28 7.05 -13.88
N LEU A 46 -9.32 6.52 -14.65
CA LEU A 46 -7.90 6.82 -14.42
C LEU A 46 -7.62 8.32 -14.55
N GLU A 47 -8.10 8.96 -15.61
CA GLU A 47 -7.92 10.40 -15.82
C GLU A 47 -8.59 11.23 -14.72
N ARG A 48 -9.78 10.82 -14.26
CA ARG A 48 -10.50 11.47 -13.15
C ARG A 48 -9.67 11.41 -11.86
N ARG A 49 -9.12 10.24 -11.54
CA ARG A 49 -8.29 10.03 -10.34
C ARG A 49 -7.00 10.83 -10.40
N MET A 50 -6.30 10.80 -11.53
CA MET A 50 -5.11 11.63 -11.73
C MET A 50 -5.44 13.12 -11.58
N ALA A 51 -6.59 13.57 -12.09
CA ALA A 51 -7.03 14.95 -11.91
C ALA A 51 -7.37 15.28 -10.45
N CYS A 52 -7.93 14.34 -9.67
CA CYS A 52 -8.10 14.52 -8.23
C CYS A 52 -6.75 14.69 -7.52
N LEU A 53 -5.78 13.82 -7.79
CA LEU A 53 -4.45 13.87 -7.18
C LEU A 53 -3.69 15.16 -7.57
N GLU A 54 -3.85 15.62 -8.79
CA GLU A 54 -3.30 16.89 -9.25
C GLU A 54 -3.94 18.08 -8.51
N ARG A 55 -5.27 18.10 -8.35
CA ARG A 55 -5.97 19.13 -7.56
C ARG A 55 -5.57 19.12 -6.09
N ALA A 56 -5.34 17.94 -5.53
CA ALA A 56 -4.81 17.76 -4.17
C ALA A 56 -3.33 18.20 -4.04
N GLY A 57 -2.68 18.56 -5.15
CA GLY A 57 -1.30 19.07 -5.14
C GLY A 57 -0.24 17.97 -5.12
N TYR A 58 -0.58 16.70 -5.34
CA TYR A 58 0.38 15.60 -5.34
C TYR A 58 1.15 15.44 -6.65
N VAL A 59 0.71 16.11 -7.72
CA VAL A 59 1.27 15.96 -9.07
C VAL A 59 1.54 17.34 -9.67
N SER A 60 2.78 17.56 -10.10
CA SER A 60 3.18 18.75 -10.88
C SER A 60 3.07 18.51 -12.39
N GLU A 61 3.43 17.31 -12.85
CA GLU A 61 3.28 16.83 -14.24
C GLU A 61 2.92 15.34 -14.20
N ARG A 62 1.91 14.94 -15.00
CA ARG A 62 1.41 13.56 -15.00
C ARG A 62 2.40 12.58 -15.66
N PRO A 63 2.84 11.52 -14.97
CA PRO A 63 3.57 10.44 -15.60
C PRO A 63 2.69 9.70 -16.62
N SER A 64 3.30 9.18 -17.69
CA SER A 64 2.62 8.29 -18.62
C SER A 64 2.25 6.95 -17.97
N ARG A 65 1.29 6.23 -18.55
CA ARG A 65 0.90 4.89 -18.08
C ARG A 65 2.07 3.90 -18.02
N ALA A 66 2.98 3.97 -18.99
CA ALA A 66 4.18 3.14 -18.99
C ALA A 66 5.10 3.50 -17.82
N GLN A 67 5.31 4.80 -17.57
CA GLN A 67 6.09 5.26 -16.42
C GLN A 67 5.48 4.81 -15.09
N LEU A 68 4.15 4.92 -14.93
CA LEU A 68 3.45 4.40 -13.75
C LEU A 68 3.65 2.88 -13.60
N ALA A 69 3.49 2.11 -14.67
CA ALA A 69 3.66 0.65 -14.62
C ALA A 69 5.08 0.24 -14.21
N TYR A 70 6.11 0.87 -14.78
CA TYR A 70 7.50 0.57 -14.44
C TYR A 70 7.90 1.14 -13.06
N GLY A 71 7.33 2.27 -12.65
CA GLY A 71 7.48 2.80 -11.30
C GLY A 71 6.91 1.84 -10.26
N ALA A 72 5.73 1.26 -10.52
CA ALA A 72 5.12 0.25 -9.66
C ALA A 72 6.01 -0.99 -9.51
N LEU A 73 6.58 -1.48 -10.61
CA LEU A 73 7.51 -2.60 -10.61
C LEU A 73 8.78 -2.29 -9.79
N ASP A 74 9.31 -1.08 -9.91
CA ASP A 74 10.47 -0.64 -9.14
C ASP A 74 10.14 -0.48 -7.64
N MET A 75 8.98 0.07 -7.29
CA MET A 75 8.49 0.16 -5.90
C MET A 75 8.36 -1.24 -5.27
N LEU A 76 7.77 -2.19 -6.01
CA LEU A 76 7.68 -3.58 -5.58
C LEU A 76 9.05 -4.20 -5.33
N ARG A 77 9.97 -3.99 -6.28
CA ARG A 77 11.30 -4.61 -6.29
C ARG A 77 12.23 -4.03 -5.24
N PHE A 78 12.21 -2.71 -5.04
CA PHE A 78 13.20 -2.00 -4.23
C PHE A 78 12.71 -1.66 -2.83
N VAL A 79 11.40 -1.63 -2.58
CA VAL A 79 10.85 -1.31 -1.24
C VAL A 79 9.96 -2.42 -0.72
N ILE A 80 8.85 -2.74 -1.39
CA ILE A 80 7.81 -3.60 -0.81
C ILE A 80 8.33 -5.02 -0.53
N VAL A 81 8.91 -5.68 -1.53
CA VAL A 81 9.39 -7.07 -1.36
C VAL A 81 10.56 -7.16 -0.39
N PRO A 82 11.61 -6.33 -0.48
CA PRO A 82 12.71 -6.38 0.48
C PRO A 82 12.26 -6.06 1.92
N ALA A 83 11.44 -5.01 2.13
CA ALA A 83 10.91 -4.63 3.43
C ALA A 83 10.02 -5.71 4.06
N ALA A 84 9.21 -6.37 3.25
CA ALA A 84 8.36 -7.47 3.71
C ALA A 84 9.20 -8.70 4.07
N ARG A 85 10.23 -9.04 3.28
CA ARG A 85 11.11 -10.18 3.57
C ARG A 85 11.91 -9.99 4.86
N ASP A 86 12.48 -8.81 5.09
CA ASP A 86 13.23 -8.48 6.31
C ASP A 86 12.33 -8.63 7.54
N TYR A 87 11.17 -7.97 7.51
CA TYR A 87 10.20 -8.00 8.61
C TYR A 87 9.65 -9.40 8.88
N TYR A 88 9.16 -10.12 7.87
CA TYR A 88 8.62 -11.46 8.11
C TYR A 88 9.71 -12.45 8.55
N GLY A 89 10.95 -12.28 8.07
CA GLY A 89 12.10 -13.01 8.56
C GLY A 89 12.32 -12.80 10.07
N SER A 90 12.26 -11.54 10.53
CA SER A 90 12.43 -11.22 11.96
C SER A 90 11.30 -11.75 12.84
N GLN A 91 10.09 -11.94 12.29
CA GLN A 91 8.93 -12.52 12.97
C GLN A 91 8.89 -14.06 12.88
N GLY A 92 9.86 -14.72 12.23
CA GLY A 92 9.82 -16.16 11.99
C GLY A 92 8.70 -16.61 11.03
N ILE A 93 8.14 -15.67 10.25
CA ILE A 93 7.04 -15.89 9.32
C ILE A 93 7.59 -16.26 7.94
N ASN A 94 7.14 -17.39 7.40
CA ASN A 94 7.44 -17.75 6.02
C ASN A 94 6.77 -16.77 5.03
N PHE A 95 7.59 -16.02 4.29
CA PHE A 95 7.15 -15.02 3.31
C PHE A 95 6.18 -15.60 2.27
N ASN A 96 6.50 -16.75 1.66
CA ASN A 96 5.68 -17.34 0.60
C ASN A 96 4.30 -17.74 1.12
N PHE A 97 4.25 -18.38 2.29
CA PHE A 97 2.97 -18.73 2.92
C PHE A 97 2.14 -17.49 3.28
N HIS A 98 2.79 -16.43 3.76
CA HIS A 98 2.10 -15.16 4.02
C HIS A 98 1.49 -14.56 2.74
N GLN A 99 2.21 -14.60 1.61
CA GLN A 99 1.67 -14.14 0.33
C GLN A 99 0.44 -14.94 -0.12
N VAL A 100 0.41 -16.26 0.14
CA VAL A 100 -0.78 -17.08 -0.10
C VAL A 100 -1.96 -16.62 0.76
N LEU A 101 -1.76 -16.39 2.05
CA LEU A 101 -2.82 -15.89 2.94
C LEU A 101 -3.35 -14.53 2.48
N ARG A 102 -2.45 -13.60 2.10
CA ARG A 102 -2.84 -12.30 1.54
C ARG A 102 -3.66 -12.42 0.27
N PHE A 103 -3.24 -13.29 -0.66
CA PHE A 103 -3.99 -13.53 -1.88
C PHE A 103 -5.38 -14.11 -1.60
N LEU A 104 -5.49 -15.04 -0.64
CA LEU A 104 -6.79 -15.61 -0.27
C LEU A 104 -7.72 -14.58 0.40
N ASP A 105 -7.19 -13.66 1.20
CA ASP A 105 -8.00 -12.65 1.88
C ASP A 105 -8.38 -11.47 0.97
N ASP A 106 -7.45 -10.93 0.17
CA ASP A 106 -7.77 -9.91 -0.83
C ASP A 106 -6.89 -10.00 -2.09
N PRO A 107 -7.32 -10.78 -3.11
CA PRO A 107 -6.56 -10.96 -4.34
C PRO A 107 -6.41 -9.66 -5.13
N VAL A 108 -7.27 -8.67 -4.86
CA VAL A 108 -7.25 -7.37 -5.55
C VAL A 108 -6.00 -6.57 -5.23
N SER A 109 -5.50 -6.66 -3.99
CA SER A 109 -4.29 -5.95 -3.54
C SER A 109 -3.02 -6.34 -4.34
N LEU A 110 -3.07 -7.43 -5.10
CA LEU A 110 -2.00 -7.90 -5.97
C LEU A 110 -2.19 -7.50 -7.44
N MET A 111 -3.40 -7.12 -7.85
CA MET A 111 -3.73 -6.73 -9.22
C MET A 111 -3.34 -5.28 -9.51
N ASP A 112 -3.38 -4.41 -8.50
CA ASP A 112 -2.95 -3.02 -8.59
C ASP A 112 -2.07 -2.67 -7.38
N PRO A 113 -0.76 -2.95 -7.45
CA PRO A 113 0.16 -2.69 -6.34
C PRO A 113 0.37 -1.18 -6.07
N THR A 114 -0.16 -0.30 -6.92
CA THR A 114 -0.05 1.15 -6.77
C THR A 114 -1.24 1.77 -6.08
N GLY A 115 -2.37 1.07 -5.99
CA GLY A 115 -3.63 1.61 -5.45
C GLY A 115 -4.32 2.66 -6.33
N ILE A 116 -3.69 3.19 -7.39
CA ILE A 116 -4.25 4.27 -8.23
C ILE A 116 -5.54 3.82 -8.93
N LEU A 117 -5.63 2.55 -9.32
CA LEU A 117 -6.81 1.94 -9.96
C LEU A 117 -7.67 1.13 -8.98
N SER A 118 -7.30 1.12 -7.71
CA SER A 118 -8.01 0.40 -6.66
C SER A 118 -9.21 1.19 -6.14
N GLU A 119 -10.27 0.49 -5.76
CA GLU A 119 -11.38 1.15 -5.06
C GLU A 119 -10.97 1.59 -3.66
N ARG A 120 -11.71 2.57 -3.11
CA ARG A 120 -11.54 3.03 -1.73
C ARG A 120 -11.49 1.88 -0.74
N ASP A 121 -12.49 0.98 -0.78
CA ASP A 121 -12.57 -0.18 0.11
C ASP A 121 -11.45 -1.21 -0.11
N THR A 122 -10.87 -1.25 -1.31
CA THR A 122 -9.72 -2.12 -1.60
C THR A 122 -8.47 -1.57 -0.92
N ILE A 123 -8.21 -0.27 -0.99
CA ILE A 123 -7.05 0.35 -0.33
C ILE A 123 -7.22 0.31 1.19
N ILE A 124 -8.42 0.59 1.71
CA ILE A 124 -8.71 0.42 3.15
C ILE A 124 -8.51 -1.04 3.55
N GLY A 125 -9.03 -1.99 2.77
CA GLY A 125 -8.82 -3.41 2.99
C GLY A 125 -7.33 -3.77 3.07
N HIS A 126 -6.52 -3.26 2.14
CA HIS A 126 -5.07 -3.44 2.15
C HIS A 126 -4.44 -2.90 3.43
N LEU A 127 -4.77 -1.66 3.81
CA LEU A 127 -4.31 -0.99 5.03
C LEU A 127 -4.59 -1.82 6.29
N LEU A 128 -5.71 -2.53 6.33
CA LEU A 128 -6.09 -3.37 7.47
C LEU A 128 -5.39 -4.74 7.49
N GLN A 129 -4.92 -5.25 6.34
CA GLN A 129 -4.42 -6.63 6.22
C GLN A 129 -2.95 -6.82 6.53
N VAL A 130 -2.14 -5.77 6.40
CA VAL A 130 -0.69 -5.87 6.59
C VAL A 130 -0.19 -4.78 7.51
N THR A 131 0.80 -5.10 8.32
CA THR A 131 1.51 -4.09 9.10
C THR A 131 2.38 -3.29 8.13
N HIS A 132 2.00 -2.06 7.80
CA HIS A 132 2.68 -1.28 6.75
C HIS A 132 4.07 -0.84 7.20
N LEU A 133 5.00 -0.77 6.25
CA LEU A 133 6.29 -0.09 6.48
C LEU A 133 6.06 1.38 6.84
N ASN A 134 5.22 2.02 6.02
CA ASN A 134 4.75 3.38 6.17
C ASN A 134 3.39 3.48 5.44
N PRO A 135 2.29 3.85 6.11
CA PRO A 135 0.98 3.90 5.48
C PRO A 135 0.68 5.24 4.77
N ILE A 136 1.60 6.22 4.81
CA ILE A 136 1.36 7.58 4.30
C ILE A 136 0.96 7.59 2.81
N TYR A 137 1.59 6.76 1.97
CA TYR A 137 1.23 6.59 0.57
C TYR A 137 -0.26 6.26 0.39
N ASP A 138 -0.75 5.26 1.13
CA ASP A 138 -2.15 4.81 1.04
C ASP A 138 -3.12 5.85 1.62
N LEU A 139 -2.73 6.57 2.68
CA LEU A 139 -3.52 7.68 3.22
C LEU A 139 -3.61 8.84 2.22
N GLN A 140 -2.55 9.13 1.46
CA GLN A 140 -2.58 10.15 0.40
C GLN A 140 -3.44 9.73 -0.80
N LEU A 141 -3.50 8.43 -1.12
CA LEU A 141 -4.47 7.92 -2.10
C LEU A 141 -5.92 8.15 -1.67
N MET A 142 -6.22 8.22 -0.37
CA MET A 142 -7.59 8.45 0.10
C MET A 142 -8.15 9.79 -0.34
N ASP A 143 -7.30 10.78 -0.65
CA ASP A 143 -7.75 12.09 -1.14
C ASP A 143 -8.29 12.02 -2.60
N MET A 144 -8.29 10.85 -3.25
CA MET A 144 -9.08 10.62 -4.48
C MET A 144 -10.60 10.63 -4.24
N TRP A 145 -11.03 10.51 -2.98
CA TRP A 145 -12.42 10.55 -2.52
C TRP A 145 -12.62 11.64 -1.47
N SER A 146 -13.78 12.30 -1.50
CA SER A 146 -14.09 13.39 -0.56
C SER A 146 -14.26 12.94 0.89
N ASP A 147 -14.58 11.67 1.11
CA ASP A 147 -14.82 11.03 2.41
C ASP A 147 -13.81 9.89 2.67
N GLY A 148 -12.69 9.85 1.93
CA GLY A 148 -11.77 8.71 1.92
C GLY A 148 -11.17 8.40 3.30
N LEU A 149 -10.76 9.44 4.02
CA LEU A 149 -10.11 9.28 5.33
C LEU A 149 -11.12 9.09 6.46
N GLU A 150 -12.31 9.69 6.35
CA GLU A 150 -13.45 9.45 7.23
C GLU A 150 -13.82 7.96 7.20
N GLU A 151 -13.91 7.40 5.99
CA GLU A 151 -14.26 6.00 5.79
C GLU A 151 -13.15 5.06 6.27
N LEU A 152 -11.87 5.41 6.03
CA LEU A 152 -10.73 4.69 6.59
C LEU A 152 -10.80 4.67 8.12
N GLU A 153 -10.97 5.82 8.77
CA GLU A 153 -11.07 5.92 10.23
C GLU A 153 -12.22 5.05 10.76
N ARG A 154 -13.40 5.11 10.12
CA ARG A 154 -14.57 4.31 10.50
C ARG A 154 -14.27 2.80 10.44
N GLN A 155 -13.64 2.33 9.37
CA GLN A 155 -13.31 0.90 9.21
C GLN A 155 -12.20 0.44 10.17
N VAL A 156 -11.18 1.27 10.42
CA VAL A 156 -10.13 0.95 11.40
C VAL A 156 -10.73 0.91 12.82
N ALA A 157 -11.62 1.84 13.17
CA ALA A 157 -12.33 1.83 14.44
C ALA A 157 -13.19 0.57 14.61
N ALA A 158 -13.89 0.13 13.54
CA ALA A 158 -14.64 -1.12 13.55
C ALA A 158 -13.73 -2.35 13.72
N MET A 159 -12.51 -2.34 13.16
CA MET A 159 -11.52 -3.40 13.38
C MET A 159 -11.05 -3.44 14.84
N VAL A 160 -10.74 -2.28 15.43
CA VAL A 160 -10.36 -2.17 16.85
C VAL A 160 -11.50 -2.63 17.77
N ALA A 161 -12.75 -2.32 17.42
CA ALA A 161 -13.93 -2.76 18.15
C ALA A 161 -14.31 -4.23 17.90
N GLY A 162 -13.66 -4.93 16.97
CA GLY A 162 -13.98 -6.31 16.58
C GLY A 162 -15.32 -6.46 15.86
N THR A 163 -15.93 -5.37 15.39
CA THR A 163 -17.23 -5.36 14.70
C THR A 163 -17.12 -5.32 13.19
N HIS A 164 -15.91 -5.15 12.65
CA HIS A 164 -15.69 -5.10 11.22
C HIS A 164 -16.05 -6.45 10.55
N PRO A 165 -16.77 -6.47 9.41
CA PRO A 165 -17.18 -7.71 8.76
C PRO A 165 -16.02 -8.63 8.34
N ARG A 166 -14.83 -8.06 8.13
CA ARG A 166 -13.60 -8.81 7.79
C ARG A 166 -12.69 -9.07 8.98
N ALA A 167 -13.08 -8.73 10.22
CA ALA A 167 -12.23 -8.87 11.40
C ALA A 167 -11.64 -10.28 11.53
N ARG A 168 -12.45 -11.30 11.27
CA ARG A 168 -12.06 -12.71 11.28
C ARG A 168 -11.01 -13.06 10.21
N THR A 169 -11.24 -12.67 8.95
CA THR A 169 -10.33 -13.04 7.84
C THR A 169 -9.02 -12.25 7.92
N ILE A 170 -9.09 -10.98 8.33
CA ILE A 170 -7.92 -10.13 8.57
C ILE A 170 -7.10 -10.62 9.77
N GLY A 171 -7.76 -11.06 10.84
CA GLY A 171 -7.10 -11.63 12.03
C GLY A 171 -6.22 -12.86 11.73
N ALA A 172 -6.54 -13.59 10.67
CA ALA A 172 -5.72 -14.72 10.20
C ALA A 172 -4.46 -14.28 9.43
N VAL A 173 -4.40 -13.03 8.98
CA VAL A 173 -3.29 -12.48 8.18
C VAL A 173 -2.37 -11.62 9.03
N ILE A 174 -2.93 -10.74 9.87
CA ILE A 174 -2.20 -9.73 10.62
C ILE A 174 -1.42 -10.35 11.79
N GLU A 175 -0.11 -10.11 11.84
CA GLU A 175 0.77 -10.65 12.87
C GLU A 175 0.88 -9.76 14.12
N ASP A 176 0.69 -8.44 13.98
CA ASP A 176 0.83 -7.46 15.07
C ASP A 176 -0.53 -7.11 15.69
N ALA A 177 -0.75 -7.55 16.93
CA ALA A 177 -2.00 -7.34 17.67
C ALA A 177 -2.31 -5.86 17.97
N GLY A 178 -1.30 -4.99 18.03
CA GLY A 178 -1.46 -3.56 18.31
C GLY A 178 -1.58 -2.71 17.04
N TYR A 179 -1.45 -3.30 15.86
CA TYR A 179 -1.36 -2.56 14.60
C TYR A 179 -2.58 -1.67 14.36
N HIS A 180 -3.80 -2.21 14.42
CA HIS A 180 -5.00 -1.42 14.13
C HIS A 180 -5.24 -0.28 15.13
N GLN A 181 -4.84 -0.46 16.40
CA GLN A 181 -4.93 0.61 17.41
C GLN A 181 -3.96 1.76 17.09
N ARG A 182 -2.72 1.44 16.71
CA ARG A 182 -1.73 2.46 16.33
C ARG A 182 -2.12 3.14 15.02
N LEU A 183 -2.63 2.38 14.06
CA LEU A 183 -3.15 2.91 12.79
C LEU A 183 -4.32 3.87 13.03
N LEU A 184 -5.29 3.52 13.89
CA LEU A 184 -6.42 4.39 14.21
C LEU A 184 -5.95 5.74 14.78
N GLY A 185 -5.07 5.69 15.78
CA GLY A 185 -4.52 6.91 16.38
C GLY A 185 -3.74 7.74 15.37
N TYR A 186 -3.01 7.10 14.44
CA TYR A 186 -2.30 7.80 13.39
C TYR A 186 -3.24 8.44 12.37
N VAL A 187 -4.26 7.72 11.88
CA VAL A 187 -5.25 8.27 10.94
C VAL A 187 -5.93 9.50 11.52
N GLN A 188 -6.30 9.47 12.81
CA GLN A 188 -6.90 10.61 13.50
C GLN A 188 -5.98 11.84 13.53
N ARG A 189 -4.70 11.65 13.89
CA ARG A 189 -3.71 12.74 13.90
C ARG A 189 -3.41 13.25 12.50
N TYR A 190 -3.25 12.35 11.52
CA TYR A 190 -3.01 12.72 10.13
C TYR A 190 -4.17 13.51 9.53
N ARG A 191 -5.42 13.11 9.81
CA ARG A 191 -6.61 13.88 9.39
C ARG A 191 -6.62 15.29 9.96
N ALA A 192 -6.17 15.46 11.21
CA ALA A 192 -6.10 16.77 11.87
C ALA A 192 -4.91 17.62 11.39
N ASP A 193 -3.74 17.02 11.18
CA ASP A 193 -2.54 17.67 10.63
C ASP A 193 -1.81 16.73 9.66
N ARG A 194 -1.78 17.12 8.38
CA ARG A 194 -1.11 16.37 7.30
C ARG A 194 0.42 16.35 7.43
N ARG A 195 0.98 17.09 8.40
CA ARG A 195 2.43 17.14 8.72
C ARG A 195 2.81 16.20 9.87
N GLU A 196 1.87 15.43 10.39
CA GLU A 196 2.12 14.42 11.41
C GLU A 196 3.30 13.52 10.99
N PRO A 197 4.29 13.26 11.87
CA PRO A 197 5.38 12.36 11.55
C PRO A 197 4.88 10.95 11.19
N ASP A 198 5.44 10.39 10.12
CA ASP A 198 5.03 9.10 9.56
C ASP A 198 4.97 7.99 10.63
N LEU A 199 3.91 7.18 10.57
CA LEU A 199 3.83 5.91 11.31
C LEU A 199 4.75 4.88 10.65
N VAL A 200 6.02 4.93 11.03
CA VAL A 200 7.05 4.07 10.48
C VAL A 200 7.16 2.79 11.32
N ARG A 201 7.00 1.64 10.68
CA ARG A 201 7.27 0.34 11.33
C ARG A 201 8.76 0.15 11.53
N GLU A 202 9.13 -0.44 12.67
CA GLU A 202 10.49 -0.89 12.91
C GLU A 202 10.89 -1.95 11.88
N GLN A 203 12.13 -1.88 11.44
CA GLN A 203 12.73 -2.85 10.52
C GLN A 203 13.97 -3.43 11.18
N ALA A 204 14.26 -4.70 10.89
CA ALA A 204 15.31 -5.41 11.61
C ALA A 204 16.69 -4.99 11.11
N THR A 205 16.91 -4.96 9.80
CA THR A 205 18.26 -4.74 9.25
C THR A 205 18.32 -3.93 7.96
N ILE A 206 17.24 -3.92 7.16
CA ILE A 206 17.36 -3.45 5.76
C ILE A 206 17.56 -1.93 5.60
N ARG A 207 17.23 -1.13 6.63
CA ARG A 207 17.40 0.33 6.57
C ARG A 207 18.85 0.79 6.55
N ASP A 208 19.79 -0.07 6.93
CA ASP A 208 21.22 0.23 6.86
C ASP A 208 21.74 0.20 5.40
N ASP A 209 21.01 -0.39 4.45
CA ASP A 209 21.32 -0.31 3.02
C ASP A 209 20.90 1.06 2.45
N GLU A 210 21.89 1.86 2.04
CA GLU A 210 21.66 3.19 1.46
C GLU A 210 20.73 3.18 0.24
N HIS A 211 20.74 2.13 -0.58
CA HIS A 211 19.85 2.02 -1.74
C HIS A 211 18.41 1.77 -1.31
N PHE A 212 18.21 0.92 -0.30
CA PHE A 212 16.89 0.70 0.26
C PHE A 212 16.37 1.97 0.93
N ALA A 213 17.18 2.65 1.75
CA ALA A 213 16.79 3.87 2.42
C ALA A 213 16.41 4.99 1.42
N ALA A 214 17.15 5.12 0.32
CA ALA A 214 16.81 6.07 -0.76
C ALA A 214 15.50 5.67 -1.48
N ALA A 215 15.30 4.38 -1.73
CA ALA A 215 14.06 3.87 -2.30
C ALA A 215 12.87 4.09 -1.36
N GLU A 216 13.02 3.81 -0.06
CA GLU A 216 12.00 4.04 0.97
C GLU A 216 11.60 5.51 1.01
N ARG A 217 12.55 6.46 1.07
CA ARG A 217 12.23 7.90 1.01
C ARG A 217 11.47 8.30 -0.26
N THR A 218 11.82 7.70 -1.39
CA THR A 218 11.19 7.97 -2.68
C THR A 218 9.77 7.42 -2.75
N PHE A 219 9.56 6.19 -2.31
CA PHE A 219 8.29 5.48 -2.50
C PHE A 219 7.37 5.48 -1.28
N ALA A 220 7.83 5.98 -0.13
CA ALA A 220 7.00 6.08 1.07
C ALA A 220 5.79 6.98 0.86
N THR A 221 5.88 7.99 -0.01
CA THR A 221 4.81 8.96 -0.27
C THR A 221 4.34 8.89 -1.72
N LEU A 222 3.08 9.22 -1.95
CA LEU A 222 2.47 9.29 -3.28
C LEU A 222 3.13 10.35 -4.17
N PRO A 223 3.44 11.58 -3.70
CA PRO A 223 4.22 12.54 -4.48
C PRO A 223 5.60 12.03 -4.88
N GLY A 224 6.32 11.38 -3.95
CA GLY A 224 7.63 10.80 -4.24
C GLY A 224 7.56 9.72 -5.31
N TYR A 225 6.56 8.84 -5.22
CA TYR A 225 6.31 7.82 -6.25
C TYR A 225 5.99 8.45 -7.61
N LEU A 226 5.12 9.46 -7.67
CA LEU A 226 4.70 10.09 -8.93
C LEU A 226 5.85 10.89 -9.56
N GLU A 227 6.65 11.60 -8.77
CA GLU A 227 7.86 12.30 -9.23
C GLU A 227 8.91 11.31 -9.75
N TYR A 228 9.10 10.18 -9.07
CA TYR A 228 9.97 9.10 -9.56
C TYR A 228 9.50 8.59 -10.93
N CYS A 229 8.20 8.28 -11.05
CA CYS A 229 7.62 7.81 -12.31
C CYS A 229 7.87 8.82 -13.44
N ARG A 230 7.67 10.11 -13.16
CA ARG A 230 7.88 11.19 -14.12
C ARG A 230 9.32 11.25 -14.65
N ARG A 231 10.32 10.98 -13.80
CA ARG A 231 11.75 10.96 -14.18
C ARG A 231 12.14 9.75 -15.03
N LEU A 232 11.35 8.69 -15.04
CA LEU A 232 11.63 7.54 -15.90
C LEU A 232 11.53 7.91 -17.39
N PRO A 233 12.22 7.20 -18.30
CA PRO A 233 12.06 7.43 -19.73
C PRO A 233 10.60 7.36 -20.19
N LYS A 234 10.16 8.29 -21.05
CA LYS A 234 8.81 8.25 -21.66
C LYS A 234 8.67 7.15 -22.74
N ASP A 235 9.78 6.69 -23.32
CA ASP A 235 9.81 5.64 -24.34
C ASP A 235 9.75 4.22 -23.73
N PRO A 236 8.76 3.39 -24.09
CA PRO A 236 8.61 2.04 -23.55
C PRO A 236 9.80 1.10 -23.78
N LYS A 237 10.53 1.25 -24.90
CA LYS A 237 11.71 0.42 -25.18
C LYS A 237 12.86 0.76 -24.22
N ARG A 238 13.07 2.05 -23.96
CA ARG A 238 14.03 2.53 -22.94
C ARG A 238 13.63 2.10 -21.54
N LEU A 239 12.34 2.11 -21.19
CA LEU A 239 11.85 1.59 -19.91
C LEU A 239 12.17 0.11 -19.73
N LEU A 240 11.88 -0.72 -20.73
CA LEU A 240 12.18 -2.15 -20.70
C LEU A 240 13.69 -2.39 -20.58
N ALA A 241 14.49 -1.74 -21.42
CA ALA A 241 15.94 -1.86 -21.40
C ALA A 241 16.53 -1.44 -20.03
N ARG A 242 15.97 -0.40 -19.43
CA ARG A 242 16.33 0.03 -18.06
C ARG A 242 15.96 -1.04 -17.05
N TYR A 243 14.71 -1.53 -17.05
CA TYR A 243 14.20 -2.51 -16.09
C TYR A 243 15.04 -3.78 -16.05
N LEU A 244 15.47 -4.27 -17.22
CA LEU A 244 16.34 -5.45 -17.34
C LEU A 244 17.77 -5.21 -16.82
N LYS A 245 18.27 -3.97 -16.86
CA LYS A 245 19.64 -3.62 -16.46
C LYS A 245 19.77 -3.21 -15.00
N VAL A 246 18.81 -2.42 -14.49
CA VAL A 246 18.87 -1.88 -13.13
C VAL A 246 18.67 -3.02 -12.15
N GLN A 247 19.61 -3.19 -11.21
CA GLN A 247 19.56 -4.26 -10.20
C GLN A 247 19.27 -3.78 -8.78
N ARG A 248 19.60 -2.53 -8.48
CA ARG A 248 19.36 -1.84 -7.22
C ARG A 248 18.73 -0.49 -7.50
N PHE A 249 18.14 0.14 -6.50
CA PHE A 249 17.55 1.46 -6.65
C PHE A 249 18.63 2.46 -7.12
N PRO A 250 18.44 3.12 -8.28
CA PRO A 250 19.40 4.10 -8.79
C PRO A 250 19.30 5.38 -7.98
N ARG A 251 20.35 5.72 -7.22
CA ARG A 251 20.34 6.86 -6.30
C ARG A 251 20.20 8.21 -7.02
N GLU A 252 20.59 8.29 -8.27
CA GLU A 252 20.37 9.46 -9.13
C GLU A 252 18.88 9.72 -9.41
N LEU A 253 18.00 8.74 -9.17
CA LEU A 253 16.54 8.90 -9.25
C LEU A 253 15.88 9.12 -7.88
N GLU A 254 16.66 9.24 -6.80
CA GLU A 254 16.14 9.58 -5.48
C GLU A 254 15.38 10.90 -5.54
N VAL A 255 14.16 10.90 -5.00
CA VAL A 255 13.33 12.11 -4.92
C VAL A 255 13.61 12.80 -3.59
N GLN A 256 14.10 14.03 -3.66
CA GLN A 256 14.35 14.87 -2.50
C GLN A 256 13.09 15.68 -2.16
N LYS A 257 12.96 16.13 -0.90
CA LYS A 257 11.82 16.97 -0.49
C LYS A 257 11.70 18.25 -1.33
N SER A 258 12.83 18.80 -1.80
CA SER A 258 12.88 19.96 -2.70
C SER A 258 12.25 19.73 -4.07
N ASP A 259 12.09 18.47 -4.46
CA ASP A 259 11.55 18.07 -5.76
C ASP A 259 10.02 17.93 -5.72
N LEU A 260 9.45 17.88 -4.51
CA LEU A 260 8.02 17.70 -4.32
C LEU A 260 7.29 19.04 -4.38
N PRO A 261 6.06 19.05 -4.92
CA PRO A 261 5.21 20.24 -4.84
C PRO A 261 4.99 20.63 -3.37
N GLU A 262 5.00 21.93 -3.08
CA GLU A 262 4.62 22.37 -1.73
C GLU A 262 3.19 21.92 -1.42
N PRO A 263 2.93 21.38 -0.22
CA PRO A 263 1.60 20.96 0.16
C PRO A 263 0.68 22.18 0.07
N ARG A 264 -0.27 22.17 -0.87
CA ARG A 264 -1.35 23.14 -0.85
C ARG A 264 -2.12 22.85 0.44
N GLY A 265 -2.11 23.80 1.37
CA GLY A 265 -2.86 23.68 2.62
C GLY A 265 -4.27 23.17 2.31
N ALA A 266 -4.69 22.14 3.04
CA ALA A 266 -6.01 21.54 2.86
C ALA A 266 -7.09 22.64 2.85
N VAL A 267 -7.96 22.61 1.85
CA VAL A 267 -9.21 23.39 1.84
C VAL A 267 -10.19 22.71 2.79
#